data_AF-A0A0U1L1K0-F1
#
_entry.id   AF-A0A0U1L1K0-F1
#
_cell.length_a   1.000
_cell.length_b   1.000
_cell.length_c   1.000
_cell.angle_alpha   90.00
_cell.angle_beta   90.00
_cell.angle_gamma   90.00
#
_symmetry.space_group_name_H-M   'P 1'
#
loop_
_entity.id
_entity.type
_entity.pdbx_description
1 polymer ?
#
loop_
_entity_poly.entity_id
_entity_poly.type
_entity_poly.pdbx_seq_one_letter_code
_entity_poly.pdbx_strand_id
1 'polypeptide(L)' 'MQRGEFGPDLIQELSRKWKIPANFMFIGSPNGEFTYSLAELGGVRLII' A
#
# COMPACT_ATOMS: atom_id res chain seq x y z
N MET A 1 8.21 14.04 11.19
CA MET A 1 6.91 13.47 10.76
C MET A 1 6.87 13.53 9.25
N GLN A 2 7.19 12.44 8.54
CA GLN A 2 7.02 12.44 7.10
C GLN A 2 5.53 12.22 6.84
N ARG A 3 4.83 13.29 6.43
CA ARG A 3 3.47 13.17 5.88
C ARG A 3 3.62 12.61 4.47
N GLY A 4 3.62 11.29 4.36
CA GLY A 4 3.36 10.60 3.10
C GLY A 4 1.88 10.28 3.05
N GLU A 5 1.21 10.58 1.95
CA GLU A 5 -0.12 10.04 1.71
C GLU A 5 0.03 8.53 1.46
N PHE A 6 -0.76 7.75 2.18
CA PHE A 6 -0.85 6.33 1.86
C PHE A 6 -1.58 6.19 0.53
N GLY A 7 -0.88 5.65 -0.46
CA GLY A 7 -1.40 5.54 -1.81
C GLY A 7 -0.57 4.59 -2.67
N PRO A 8 -1.00 4.36 -3.92
CA PRO A 8 -0.37 3.41 -4.83
C PRO A 8 1.10 3.76 -5.12
N ASP A 9 1.45 5.05 -5.17
CA ASP A 9 2.83 5.49 -5.43
C ASP A 9 3.82 5.03 -4.35
N LEU A 10 3.41 5.10 -3.08
CA LEU A 10 4.21 4.63 -1.96
C LEU A 10 4.43 3.11 -2.05
N ILE A 11 3.38 2.36 -2.37
CA ILE A 11 3.43 0.90 -2.49
C ILE A 11 4.35 0.49 -3.64
N GLN A 12 4.28 1.20 -4.76
CA GLN A 12 5.15 0.97 -5.91
C GLN A 12 6.61 1.33 -5.61
N GLU A 13 6.85 2.41 -4.88
CA GLU A 13 8.20 2.76 -4.43
C GLU A 13 8.79 1.65 -3.54
N LEU A 14 8.04 1.20 -2.54
CA LEU A 14 8.46 0.11 -1.64
C LEU A 14 8.68 -1.20 -2.40
N SER A 15 7.80 -1.51 -3.36
CA SER A 15 7.93 -2.70 -4.20
C SER A 15 9.25 -2.68 -4.98
N ARG A 16 9.61 -1.55 -5.59
CA ARG A 16 10.90 -1.39 -6.29
C ARG A 16 12.09 -1.45 -5.33
N LYS A 17 12.00 -0.76 -4.19
CA LYS A 17 13.07 -0.66 -3.20
C LYS A 17 13.43 -2.01 -2.60
N TRP A 18 12.43 -2.84 -2.31
CA TRP A 18 12.63 -4.14 -1.68
C TRP A 18 12.60 -5.31 -2.67
N LYS A 19 12.31 -5.04 -3.96
CA LYS A 19 12.09 -6.05 -5.01
C LYS A 19 11.03 -7.10 -4.61
N ILE A 20 10.05 -6.67 -3.82
CA ILE A 20 8.91 -7.49 -3.41
C ILE A 20 7.71 -7.03 -4.21
N PRO A 21 7.02 -7.90 -4.96
CA PRO A 21 5.80 -7.49 -5.66
C PRO A 21 4.70 -7.06 -4.68
N ALA A 22 3.92 -6.03 -5.03
CA ALA A 22 2.90 -5.45 -4.15
C ALA A 22 1.88 -6.48 -3.63
N ASN A 23 1.52 -7.48 -4.43
CA ASN A 23 0.60 -8.57 -4.05
C ASN A 23 1.13 -9.50 -2.94
N PHE A 24 2.43 -9.44 -2.61
CA PHE A 24 3.04 -10.14 -1.47
C PHE A 24 3.13 -9.28 -0.21
N MET A 25 2.72 -8.02 -0.25
CA MET A 25 2.75 -7.13 0.90
C MET A 25 1.45 -7.22 1.69
N PHE A 26 1.59 -7.12 3.01
CA PHE A 26 0.49 -6.92 3.93
C PHE A 26 0.64 -5.54 4.54
N ILE A 27 -0.39 -4.71 4.40
CA ILE A 27 -0.37 -3.36 4.93
C ILE A 27 -1.57 -3.20 5.85
N GLY A 28 -1.29 -2.85 7.11
CA GLY A 28 -2.30 -2.48 8.09
C GLY A 28 -2.57 -0.99 8.09
N SER A 29 -3.85 -0.60 8.16
CA SER A 29 -4.23 0.78 8.46
C SER A 29 -5.22 0.82 9.61
N PRO A 30 -4.91 1.54 10.69
CA PRO A 30 -5.77 1.63 11.86
C PRO A 30 -7.06 2.43 11.61
N ASN A 31 -7.09 3.29 10.58
CA ASN A 31 -8.23 4.14 10.26
C ASN A 31 -8.73 3.73 8.87
N GLY A 32 -9.72 2.84 8.82
CA GLY A 32 -10.19 2.12 7.62
C GLY A 32 -10.84 2.96 6.50
N GLU A 33 -10.66 4.28 6.46
CA GLU A 33 -11.12 5.09 5.33
C GLU A 33 -10.03 5.12 4.24
N PHE A 34 -10.17 4.20 3.29
CA PHE A 34 -9.36 4.21 2.07
C PHE A 34 -10.16 4.73 0.89
N THR A 35 -9.65 5.78 0.26
CA THR A 35 -10.20 6.34 -1.00
C THR A 35 -9.78 5.52 -2.22
N TYR A 36 -8.86 4.56 -2.07
CA TYR A 36 -8.31 3.75 -3.16
C TYR A 36 -8.80 2.31 -3.09
N SER A 37 -9.17 1.73 -4.23
CA SER A 37 -9.50 0.32 -4.32
C SER A 37 -8.26 -0.58 -4.22
N LEU A 38 -8.42 -1.82 -3.74
CA LEU A 38 -7.33 -2.80 -3.67
C LEU A 38 -6.67 -3.06 -5.04
N ALA A 39 -7.44 -2.90 -6.12
CA ALA A 39 -6.95 -3.03 -7.50
C ALA A 39 -5.97 -1.89 -7.85
N GLU A 40 -6.27 -0.65 -7.46
CA GLU A 40 -5.41 0.51 -7.70
C GLU A 40 -4.10 0.44 -6.91
N LEU A 41 -4.12 -0.19 -5.74
CA LEU A 41 -2.94 -0.40 -4.91
C LEU A 41 -2.02 -1.53 -5.42
N GLY A 42 -2.39 -2.23 -6.50
CA GLY A 42 -1.58 -3.30 -7.10
C GLY A 42 -1.84 -4.70 -6.51
N GLY A 43 -3.04 -4.94 -5.97
CA GLY A 43 -3.45 -6.27 -5.49
C GLY A 43 -2.88 -6.66 -4.13
N VAL A 44 -2.42 -5.68 -3.36
CA VAL A 44 -1.98 -5.79 -1.96
C VAL A 44 -3.08 -6.41 -1.10
N ARG A 45 -2.69 -7.16 -0.07
CA ARG A 45 -3.64 -7.68 0.93
C ARG A 45 -3.70 -6.72 2.11
N LEU A 46 -4.87 -6.13 2.31
CA LEU A 46 -5.12 -5.22 3.42
C LEU A 46 -5.55 -6.01 4.66
N ILE A 47 -4.98 -5.68 5.82
CA ILE A 47 -5.43 -6.18 7.12
C ILE A 47 -6.03 -4.99 7.87
N ILE A 48 -7.29 -5.11 8.28
CA ILE A 48 -8.02 -4.12 9.08
C ILE A 48 -7.83 -4.44 10.56
#